data_AF-A0A966XK77-F1
#
_entry.id   AF-A0A966XK77-F1
#
_cell.length_a   1.000
_cell.length_b   1.000
_cell.length_c   1.000
_cell.angle_alpha   90.00
_cell.angle_beta   90.00
_cell.angle_gamma   90.00
#
_symmetry.space_group_name_H-M   'P 1'
#
loop_
_entity.id
_entity.type
_entity.pdbx_description
1 polymer ?
#
loop_
_entity_poly.entity_id
_entity_poly.type
_entity_poly.pdbx_seq_one_letter_code
_entity_poly.pdbx_strand_id
1 'polypeptide(L)'
;AKTISRALRDHGFEVIYTGLHQTPEQIAETALQEDVDAVGLSLLSGAHLTLFPRVMEELRSRDMGDVLIFGGGVIPEGDAATLKQQGVSEIFGPGSSLKAIAQWLETTLDEREKVSN
;
A
#
# COMPACT_ATOMS: atom_id res chain seq x y z
N ALA A 1 9.13 -0.98 -8.41
CA ALA A 1 7.72 -1.09 -8.83
C ALA A 1 7.45 -2.27 -9.77
N LYS A 2 8.01 -2.32 -10.98
CA LYS A 2 7.67 -3.40 -11.95
C LYS A 2 7.86 -4.84 -11.42
N THR A 3 8.86 -5.09 -10.58
CA THR A 3 9.13 -6.42 -10.01
C THR A 3 8.08 -6.85 -8.98
N ILE A 4 7.62 -5.93 -8.12
CA ILE A 4 6.58 -6.25 -7.12
C ILE A 4 5.22 -6.43 -7.79
N SER A 5 4.88 -5.60 -8.78
CA SER A 5 3.64 -5.75 -9.54
C SER A 5 3.56 -7.11 -10.23
N ARG A 6 4.68 -7.60 -10.76
CA ARG A 6 4.75 -8.96 -11.33
C ARG A 6 4.56 -10.04 -10.27
N ALA A 7 5.26 -9.94 -9.14
CA ALA A 7 5.15 -10.94 -8.08
C ALA A 7 3.74 -11.04 -7.50
N LEU A 8 3.04 -9.90 -7.33
CA LEU A 8 1.65 -9.88 -6.91
C LEU A 8 0.74 -10.54 -7.95
N ARG A 9 0.91 -10.24 -9.25
CA ARG A 9 0.16 -10.92 -10.32
C ARG A 9 0.41 -12.43 -10.37
N ASP A 10 1.64 -12.86 -10.12
CA ASP A 10 1.98 -14.28 -10.04
C ASP A 10 1.28 -14.98 -8.85
N HIS A 11 0.86 -14.22 -7.84
CA HIS A 11 0.05 -14.67 -6.71
C HIS A 11 -1.47 -14.51 -6.93
N GLY A 12 -1.90 -14.12 -8.14
CA GLY A 12 -3.32 -14.03 -8.51
C GLY A 12 -3.96 -12.66 -8.29
N PHE A 13 -3.21 -11.67 -7.81
CA PHE A 13 -3.73 -10.30 -7.65
C PHE A 13 -3.92 -9.61 -9.00
N GLU A 14 -5.04 -8.91 -9.16
CA GLU A 14 -5.14 -7.84 -10.13
C GLU A 14 -4.30 -6.64 -9.64
N VAL A 15 -3.44 -6.11 -10.51
CA VAL A 15 -2.51 -5.04 -10.13
C VAL A 15 -2.55 -3.91 -11.12
N ILE A 16 -3.07 -2.77 -10.68
CA ILE A 16 -3.00 -1.50 -11.39
C ILE A 16 -1.67 -0.82 -11.07
N TYR A 17 -0.89 -0.51 -12.10
CA TYR A 17 0.34 0.26 -11.95
C TYR A 17 0.12 1.69 -12.40
N THR A 18 0.12 2.63 -11.45
CA THR A 18 -0.21 4.05 -11.66
C THR A 18 0.93 4.86 -12.30
N GLY A 19 2.11 4.26 -12.53
CA GLY A 19 3.26 4.97 -13.08
C GLY A 19 4.16 5.61 -12.02
N LEU A 20 4.97 6.59 -12.44
CA LEU A 20 5.89 7.31 -11.56
C LEU A 20 5.34 8.72 -11.27
N HIS A 21 5.81 9.31 -10.17
CA HIS A 21 5.53 10.71 -9.79
C HIS A 21 4.04 11.06 -9.69
N GLN A 22 3.22 10.11 -9.24
CA GLN A 22 1.82 10.37 -8.96
C GLN A 22 1.67 11.18 -7.68
N THR A 23 0.76 12.15 -7.69
CA THR A 23 0.39 12.87 -6.47
C THR A 23 -0.54 12.01 -5.60
N PRO A 24 -0.64 12.28 -4.28
CA PRO A 24 -1.58 11.58 -3.41
C PRO A 24 -3.03 11.60 -3.93
N GLU A 25 -3.45 12.72 -4.49
CA GLU A 25 -4.79 12.93 -5.05
C GLU A 25 -5.02 12.02 -6.27
N GLN A 26 -4.02 11.88 -7.14
CA GLN A 26 -4.07 10.99 -8.32
C GLN A 26 -4.11 9.51 -7.91
N ILE A 27 -3.37 9.14 -6.87
CA ILE A 27 -3.37 7.78 -6.32
C ILE A 27 -4.76 7.45 -5.76
N ALA A 28 -5.33 8.34 -4.96
CA ALA A 28 -6.65 8.14 -4.37
C ALA A 28 -7.77 8.14 -5.44
N GLU A 29 -7.67 8.99 -6.46
CA GLU A 29 -8.60 8.97 -7.60
C GLU A 29 -8.55 7.65 -8.36
N THR A 30 -7.35 7.11 -8.62
CA THR A 30 -7.22 5.82 -9.30
C THR A 30 -7.75 4.69 -8.43
N ALA A 31 -7.47 4.71 -7.13
CA ALA A 31 -7.99 3.73 -6.19
C ALA A 31 -9.53 3.71 -6.18
N LEU A 32 -10.17 4.88 -6.26
CA LEU A 32 -11.62 5.02 -6.32
C LEU A 32 -12.19 4.50 -7.64
N GLN A 33 -11.58 4.86 -8.77
CA GLN A 33 -12.06 4.46 -10.09
C GLN A 33 -11.96 2.94 -10.31
N GLU A 34 -10.94 2.32 -9.74
CA GLU A 34 -10.66 0.89 -9.90
C GLU A 34 -11.19 0.04 -8.74
N ASP A 35 -11.84 0.64 -7.75
CA ASP A 35 -12.44 -0.03 -6.58
C ASP A 35 -11.47 -1.01 -5.89
N VAL A 36 -10.30 -0.51 -5.49
CA VAL A 36 -9.21 -1.36 -5.00
C VAL A 36 -9.33 -1.71 -3.51
N ASP A 37 -8.98 -2.94 -3.14
CA ASP A 37 -8.90 -3.36 -1.72
C ASP A 37 -7.66 -2.83 -0.99
N ALA A 38 -6.59 -2.54 -1.75
CA ALA A 38 -5.29 -2.16 -1.20
C ALA A 38 -4.50 -1.21 -2.10
N VAL A 39 -3.76 -0.28 -1.47
CA VAL A 39 -2.81 0.63 -2.11
C VAL A 39 -1.41 0.37 -1.58
N GLY A 40 -0.51 -0.01 -2.50
CA GLY A 40 0.91 -0.24 -2.22
C GLY A 40 1.79 0.96 -2.61
N LEU A 41 2.43 1.61 -1.65
CA LEU A 41 3.33 2.74 -1.88
C LEU A 41 4.80 2.33 -1.84
N SER A 42 5.60 2.79 -2.81
CA SER A 42 7.06 2.53 -2.84
C SER A 42 7.83 3.85 -2.85
N LEU A 43 8.52 4.15 -1.75
CA LEU A 43 9.18 5.45 -1.54
C LEU A 43 10.68 5.27 -1.22
N LEU A 44 11.52 5.91 -2.04
CA LEU A 44 12.99 5.92 -1.88
C LEU A 44 13.54 7.32 -1.58
N SER A 45 12.66 8.32 -1.46
CA SER A 45 13.01 9.75 -1.33
C SER A 45 13.10 10.25 0.11
N GLY A 46 12.78 9.40 1.11
CA GLY A 46 12.70 9.80 2.51
C GLY A 46 11.45 10.62 2.87
N ALA A 47 10.53 10.85 1.93
CA ALA A 47 9.30 11.61 2.15
C ALA A 47 8.14 10.75 2.69
N HIS A 48 8.40 9.56 3.22
CA HIS A 48 7.39 8.59 3.64
C HIS A 48 6.50 9.09 4.77
N LEU A 49 7.04 9.80 5.75
CA LEU A 49 6.26 10.40 6.85
C LEU A 49 5.30 11.51 6.38
N THR A 50 5.43 11.99 5.16
CA THR A 50 4.52 12.98 4.57
C THR A 50 3.57 12.34 3.56
N LEU A 51 4.10 11.52 2.66
CA LEU A 51 3.34 10.99 1.53
C LEU A 51 2.37 9.88 1.94
N PHE A 52 2.73 8.99 2.86
CA PHE A 52 1.79 7.98 3.35
C PHE A 52 0.57 8.62 4.03
N PRO A 53 0.73 9.54 5.01
CA PRO A 53 -0.42 10.23 5.61
C PRO A 53 -1.28 11.00 4.62
N ARG A 54 -0.65 11.68 3.64
CA ARG A 54 -1.39 12.40 2.60
C ARG A 54 -2.25 11.46 1.75
N VAL A 55 -1.73 10.31 1.33
CA VAL A 55 -2.52 9.33 0.56
C VAL A 55 -3.67 8.77 1.40
N MET A 56 -3.43 8.45 2.68
CA MET A 56 -4.49 8.00 3.60
C MET A 56 -5.59 9.05 3.77
N GLU A 57 -5.22 10.32 3.90
CA GLU A 57 -6.18 11.43 4.02
C GLU A 57 -7.02 11.59 2.76
N GLU A 58 -6.39 11.54 1.58
CA GLU A 58 -7.09 11.63 0.30
C GLU A 58 -8.07 10.45 0.10
N LEU A 59 -7.67 9.22 0.44
CA LEU A 59 -8.56 8.06 0.40
C LEU A 59 -9.74 8.21 1.35
N ARG A 60 -9.49 8.60 2.60
CA ARG A 60 -10.55 8.82 3.60
C ARG A 60 -11.53 9.92 3.18
N SER A 61 -11.05 10.97 2.50
CA SER A 61 -11.92 12.05 1.99
C SER A 61 -12.86 11.61 0.86
N ARG A 62 -12.60 10.44 0.25
CA ARG A 62 -13.39 9.82 -0.83
C ARG A 62 -14.17 8.59 -0.34
N ASP A 63 -14.41 8.50 0.97
CA ASP A 63 -15.08 7.37 1.62
C ASP A 63 -14.38 6.01 1.47
N MET A 64 -13.08 6.01 1.13
CA MET A 64 -12.24 4.81 0.98
C MET A 64 -11.33 4.59 2.21
N GLY A 65 -11.85 4.84 3.41
CA GLY A 65 -11.07 4.78 4.66
C GLY A 65 -10.71 3.36 5.10
N ASP A 66 -11.33 2.35 4.49
CA ASP A 66 -11.15 0.92 4.71
C ASP A 66 -10.06 0.30 3.82
N VAL A 67 -9.74 0.94 2.70
CA VAL A 67 -8.66 0.52 1.78
C VAL A 67 -7.35 0.32 2.53
N LEU A 68 -6.75 -0.85 2.34
CA LEU A 68 -5.53 -1.23 3.01
C LEU A 68 -4.34 -0.43 2.45
N ILE A 69 -3.62 0.30 3.30
CA ILE A 69 -2.37 0.96 2.88
C ILE A 69 -1.18 0.14 3.36
N PHE A 70 -0.31 -0.24 2.43
CA PHE A 70 0.97 -0.86 2.74
C PHE A 70 2.06 -0.26 1.86
N GLY A 71 3.31 -0.58 2.13
CA GLY A 71 4.36 -0.13 1.24
C GLY A 71 5.75 -0.46 1.69
N GLY A 72 6.73 0.23 1.12
CA GLY A 72 8.12 -0.04 1.44
C GLY A 72 9.12 0.86 0.71
N GLY A 73 10.39 0.56 0.94
CA GLY A 73 11.51 1.32 0.41
C GLY A 73 12.60 1.50 1.46
N VAL A 74 13.33 2.62 1.40
CA VAL A 74 14.38 2.95 2.38
C VAL A 74 13.73 3.76 3.50
N ILE A 75 13.07 3.05 4.42
CA ILE A 75 12.32 3.63 5.54
C ILE A 75 12.99 3.17 6.85
N PRO A 76 13.48 4.09 7.70
CA PRO A 76 14.03 3.75 9.02
C PRO A 76 13.00 3.05 9.92
N GLU A 77 13.44 2.15 10.80
CA GLU A 77 12.55 1.39 11.68
C GLU A 77 11.67 2.28 12.56
N GLY A 78 12.23 3.38 13.08
CA GLY A 78 11.47 4.35 13.88
C GLY A 78 10.32 4.98 13.10
N ASP A 79 10.59 5.39 11.85
CA ASP A 79 9.59 5.99 10.97
C ASP A 79 8.55 4.96 10.53
N ALA A 80 8.97 3.72 10.26
CA ALA A 80 8.05 2.62 9.97
C ALA A 80 7.09 2.36 11.14
N ALA A 81 7.58 2.38 12.38
CA ALA A 81 6.74 2.26 13.57
C ALA A 81 5.74 3.42 13.70
N THR A 82 6.17 4.66 13.41
CA THR A 82 5.28 5.83 13.37
C THR A 82 4.20 5.67 12.30
N LEU A 83 4.55 5.24 11.08
CA LEU A 83 3.57 5.02 10.01
C LEU A 83 2.54 3.95 10.37
N LYS A 84 2.98 2.86 11.01
CA LYS A 84 2.07 1.81 11.49
C LYS A 84 1.09 2.33 12.54
N GLN A 85 1.55 3.16 13.48
CA GLN A 85 0.69 3.81 14.47
C GLN A 85 -0.34 4.76 13.83
N GLN A 86 -0.03 5.31 12.65
CA GLN A 86 -0.92 6.20 11.91
C GLN A 86 -1.94 5.45 11.02
N GLY A 87 -1.86 4.12 10.92
CA GLY A 87 -2.82 3.29 10.17
C GLY A 87 -2.24 2.59 8.94
N VAL A 88 -0.95 2.74 8.64
CA VAL A 88 -0.31 1.93 7.59
C VAL A 88 -0.23 0.48 8.06
N SER A 89 -0.78 -0.45 7.28
CA SER A 89 -0.91 -1.85 7.68
C SER A 89 0.43 -2.57 7.76
N GLU A 90 1.34 -2.34 6.80
CA GLU A 90 2.69 -2.92 6.84
C GLU A 90 3.71 -2.09 6.03
N ILE A 91 4.96 -2.10 6.50
CA ILE A 91 6.11 -1.44 5.87
C ILE A 91 7.21 -2.49 5.63
N PHE A 92 7.51 -2.73 4.36
CA PHE A 92 8.54 -3.65 3.91
C PHE A 92 9.86 -2.90 3.64
N GLY A 93 10.87 -3.21 4.46
CA GLY A 93 12.19 -2.60 4.35
C GLY A 93 13.03 -3.15 3.18
N PRO A 94 14.27 -2.65 3.03
CA PRO A 94 15.20 -3.16 2.03
C PRO A 94 15.45 -4.66 2.23
N GLY A 95 15.39 -5.43 1.14
CA GLY A 95 15.63 -6.88 1.17
C GLY A 95 14.41 -7.75 1.50
N SER A 96 13.23 -7.16 1.76
CA SER A 96 11.99 -7.92 1.89
C SER A 96 11.72 -8.75 0.63
N SER A 97 11.40 -10.04 0.84
CA SER A 97 11.08 -10.96 -0.26
C SER A 97 9.75 -10.60 -0.89
N LEU A 98 9.71 -10.53 -2.23
CA LEU A 98 8.47 -10.27 -2.97
C LEU A 98 7.39 -11.32 -2.67
N LYS A 99 7.80 -12.58 -2.47
CA LYS A 99 6.88 -13.66 -2.08
C LYS A 99 6.28 -13.41 -0.68
N ALA A 100 7.10 -12.92 0.26
CA ALA A 100 6.62 -12.62 1.59
C ALA A 100 5.61 -11.46 1.59
N ILE A 101 5.83 -10.44 0.75
CA ILE A 101 4.88 -9.33 0.60
C ILE A 101 3.55 -9.83 0.02
N ALA A 102 3.60 -10.63 -1.04
CA ALA A 102 2.40 -11.17 -1.67
C ALA A 102 1.60 -12.08 -0.72
N GLN A 103 2.28 -12.98 -0.01
CA GLN A 103 1.65 -13.88 0.93
C GLN A 103 1.05 -13.14 2.14
N TRP A 104 1.72 -12.10 2.62
CA TRP A 104 1.18 -11.23 3.67
C TRP A 104 -0.09 -10.51 3.20
N LEU A 105 -0.08 -9.95 1.99
CA LEU A 105 -1.24 -9.25 1.43
C LEU A 105 -2.43 -10.20 1.28
N GLU A 106 -2.21 -11.40 0.76
CA GLU A 106 -3.21 -12.45 0.60
C GLU A 106 -3.87 -12.81 1.93
N THR A 107 -3.05 -13.12 2.94
CA THR A 107 -3.55 -13.48 4.27
C THR A 107 -4.33 -12.33 4.91
N THR A 108 -3.85 -11.09 4.75
CA THR A 108 -4.47 -9.93 5.38
C THR A 108 -5.82 -9.58 4.74
N LEU A 109 -5.95 -9.73 3.42
CA LEU A 109 -7.23 -9.52 2.72
C LEU A 109 -8.23 -10.63 3.03
N ASP A 110 -7.79 -11.90 3.03
CA ASP A 110 -8.63 -13.05 3.42
C ASP A 110 -9.20 -12.91 4.85
N GLU A 111 -8.41 -12.39 5.78
CA GLU A 111 -8.85 -12.15 7.16
C GLU A 111 -9.88 -11.04 7.25
N ARG A 112 -9.74 -10.00 6.42
CA ARG A 112 -10.71 -8.88 6.36
C ARG A 112 -12.04 -9.31 5.78
N GLU A 113 -12.05 -10.13 4.73
CA GLU A 113 -13.30 -10.68 4.18
C GLU A 113 -14.06 -11.52 5.22
N LYS A 114 -13.35 -12.35 5.99
CA LYS A 114 -13.95 -13.18 7.04
C LYS A 114 -14.56 -12.39 8.19
N VAL A 115 -14.08 -11.18 8.45
CA VAL A 115 -14.62 -10.30 9.50
C VAL A 115 -15.85 -9.54 9.02
N SER A 116 -15.95 -9.29 7.72
CA SER A 116 -17.07 -8.59 7.07
C SER A 116 -18.27 -9.47 6.75
N ASN A 117 -18.20 -10.79 7.01
CA ASN A 117 -19.19 -11.81 6.64
C ASN A 117 -19.74 -12.55 7.87
#